data_AF-K6TXI0-F1
#
_entry.id   AF-K6TXI0-F1
#
_cell.length_a   1.000
_cell.length_b   1.000
_cell.length_c   1.000
_cell.angle_alpha   90.00
_cell.angle_beta   90.00
_cell.angle_gamma   90.00
#
_symmetry.space_group_name_H-M   'P 1'
#
loop_
_entity.id
_entity.type
_entity.pdbx_description
1 polymer ?
#
loop_
_entity_poly.entity_id
_entity_poly.type
_entity_poly.pdbx_seq_one_letter_code
_entity_poly.pdbx_strand_id
1 'polypeptide(L)' 'MYSLSLFDGYRVNAKLVNPNTTATLITVDSSGKLMQFIHLDETDEILKLGTLHEGDIGVVLGTGEVAISPFK' A
#
# COMPACT_ATOMS: atom_id res chain seq x y z
N MET A 1 -10.12 -5.39 19.42
CA MET A 1 -10.84 -5.36 18.12
C MET A 1 -11.07 -3.88 17.82
N TYR A 2 -10.27 -3.27 16.94
CA TYR A 2 -10.45 -1.87 16.57
C TYR A 2 -11.43 -1.82 15.41
N SER A 3 -12.63 -1.28 15.65
CA SER A 3 -13.61 -0.98 14.59
C SER A 3 -13.19 0.33 13.92
N LEU A 4 -12.82 0.26 12.64
CA LEU A 4 -12.24 1.37 11.87
C LEU A 4 -13.29 2.16 11.08
N SER A 5 -14.54 2.20 11.55
CA SER A 5 -15.71 2.65 10.79
C SER A 5 -16.02 4.16 10.91
N LEU A 6 -15.01 5.04 10.88
CA LEU A 6 -15.23 6.50 11.03
C LEU A 6 -14.44 7.42 10.07
N PHE A 7 -13.72 6.87 9.08
CA PHE A 7 -13.01 7.72 8.11
C PHE A 7 -13.43 7.37 6.68
N ASP A 8 -13.63 8.43 5.89
CA ASP A 8 -13.83 8.44 4.44
C ASP A 8 -12.54 7.91 3.77
N GLY A 9 -12.39 6.58 3.79
CA GLY A 9 -11.18 5.86 3.41
C GLY A 9 -10.06 5.79 4.47
N TYR A 10 -9.08 4.94 4.20
CA TYR A 10 -7.94 4.61 5.05
C TYR A 10 -6.67 5.21 4.48
N ARG A 11 -6.09 6.18 5.20
CA ARG A 11 -4.78 6.73 4.85
C ARG A 11 -3.68 5.75 5.24
N VAL A 12 -2.93 5.22 4.28
CA VAL A 12 -1.98 4.11 4.53
C VAL A 12 -0.60 4.29 3.91
N ASN A 13 0.42 3.89 4.67
CA ASN A 13 1.81 3.78 4.24
C ASN A 13 2.10 2.39 3.70
N ALA A 14 3.06 2.31 2.77
CA ALA A 14 3.75 1.08 2.38
C ALA A 14 5.24 1.17 2.70
N LYS A 15 5.85 0.02 2.99
CA LYS A 15 7.28 -0.11 3.22
C LYS A 15 7.77 -1.51 2.84
N LEU A 16 8.92 -1.61 2.16
CA LEU A 16 9.61 -2.87 1.97
C LEU A 16 10.24 -3.33 3.30
N VAL A 17 10.00 -4.58 3.69
CA VAL A 17 10.42 -5.10 5.00
C VAL A 17 11.79 -5.77 4.94
N ASN A 18 12.06 -6.52 3.87
CA ASN A 18 13.22 -7.38 3.74
C ASN A 18 14.27 -6.81 2.77
N PRO A 19 15.54 -6.67 3.20
CA PRO A 19 16.59 -6.10 2.37
C PRO A 19 16.97 -7.02 1.22
N ASN A 20 17.59 -6.46 0.17
CA ASN A 20 18.02 -7.19 -1.04
C ASN A 20 16.87 -7.90 -1.78
N THR A 21 15.67 -7.37 -1.67
CA THR A 21 14.50 -7.82 -2.42
C THR A 21 13.86 -6.62 -3.12
N THR A 22 12.94 -6.90 -4.03
CA THR A 22 12.14 -5.84 -4.65
C THR A 22 10.67 -6.25 -4.65
N ALA A 23 9.81 -5.24 -4.58
CA ALA A 23 8.37 -5.39 -4.74
C ALA A 23 7.82 -4.25 -5.58
N THR A 24 6.79 -4.54 -6.35
CA THR A 24 5.99 -3.55 -7.05
C THR A 24 4.61 -3.57 -6.42
N LEU A 25 4.17 -2.40 -5.94
CA LEU A 25 2.83 -2.19 -5.43
C LEU A 25 1.98 -1.49 -6.49
N ILE A 26 0.81 -2.07 -6.76
CA ILE A 26 -0.17 -1.53 -7.70
C ILE A 26 -1.48 -1.35 -6.94
N THR A 27 -2.07 -0.16 -7.05
CA THR A 27 -3.38 0.13 -6.48
C THR A 27 -4.35 0.44 -7.61
N VAL A 28 -5.50 -0.23 -7.60
CA VAL A 28 -6.58 -0.04 -8.57
C VAL A 28 -7.83 0.36 -7.78
N ASP A 29 -8.54 1.39 -8.22
CA ASP A 29 -9.79 1.77 -7.55
C ASP A 29 -10.93 0.79 -7.86
N SER A 30 -12.02 0.90 -7.10
CA SER A 30 -13.22 0.06 -7.29
C SER A 30 -13.84 0.13 -8.70
N SER A 31 -13.51 1.13 -9.53
CA SER A 31 -13.96 1.22 -10.93
C SER A 31 -13.03 0.50 -11.92
N GLY A 32 -11.91 -0.05 -11.44
CA GLY A 32 -10.88 -0.68 -12.27
C GLY A 32 -9.83 0.30 -12.80
N LYS A 33 -9.83 1.56 -12.34
CA LYS A 33 -8.83 2.54 -12.77
C LYS A 33 -7.55 2.38 -11.96
N LEU A 34 -6.41 2.31 -12.66
CA LEU A 34 -5.10 2.34 -12.04
C LEU A 34 -4.91 3.67 -11.29
N MET A 35 -4.72 3.58 -9.99
CA MET A 35 -4.43 4.73 -9.14
C MET A 35 -2.94 4.94 -8.99
N GLN A 36 -2.18 3.85 -8.74
CA GLN A 36 -0.76 3.92 -8.40
C GLN A 36 0.01 2.71 -8.91
N PHE A 37 1.26 2.96 -9.28
CA PHE A 37 2.27 1.97 -9.62
C PHE A 37 3.59 2.40 -8.98
N ILE A 38 4.06 1.64 -8.00
CA ILE A 38 5.18 2.03 -7.13
C ILE A 38 6.19 0.88 -7.10
N HIS A 39 7.44 1.18 -7.39
CA HIS A 39 8.55 0.25 -7.21
C HIS A 39 9.19 0.46 -5.82
N LEU A 40 9.47 -0.63 -5.12
CA LEU A 40 10.08 -0.66 -3.80
C LEU A 40 11.37 -1.50 -3.88
N ASP A 41 12.51 -0.85 -3.66
CA ASP A 41 13.84 -1.46 -3.64
C ASP A 41 14.68 -1.04 -2.41
N GLU A 42 14.21 -0.09 -1.61
CA GLU A 42 14.84 0.37 -0.38
C GLU A 42 14.01 0.05 0.89
N THR A 43 14.64 -0.55 1.90
CA THR A 43 13.98 -0.92 3.16
C THR A 43 13.88 0.22 4.17
N ASP A 44 14.42 1.40 3.92
CA ASP A 44 14.31 2.55 4.83
C ASP A 44 13.26 3.55 4.37
N GLU A 45 12.72 3.37 3.16
CA GLU A 45 11.70 4.24 2.59
C GLU A 45 10.30 3.90 3.16
N ILE A 46 9.59 4.94 3.59
CA ILE A 46 8.16 4.86 3.93
C ILE A 46 7.40 5.65 2.89
N LEU A 47 6.65 4.94 2.05
CA LEU A 47 5.87 5.54 0.98
C LEU A 47 4.43 5.79 1.40
N LYS A 48 3.94 6.98 1.06
CA LYS A 48 2.57 7.40 1.32
C LYS A 48 1.67 7.00 0.17
N LEU A 49 0.82 5.98 0.34
CA LEU A 49 -0.14 5.54 -0.69
C LEU A 49 -1.37 6.45 -0.79
N GLY A 50 -1.55 7.37 0.14
CA GLY A 50 -2.75 8.20 0.19
C GLY A 50 -3.91 7.45 0.82
N THR A 51 -5.13 7.77 0.38
CA THR A 51 -6.37 7.23 0.93
C THR A 51 -6.85 6.06 0.08
N LEU A 52 -6.96 4.88 0.68
CA LEU A 52 -7.62 3.72 0.08
C LEU A 52 -9.08 3.67 0.52
N HIS A 53 -9.98 3.31 -0.37
CA HIS A 53 -11.40 3.16 -0.07
C HIS A 53 -11.79 1.69 -0.05
N GLU A 54 -12.94 1.40 0.55
CA GLU A 54 -13.53 0.07 0.45
C GLU A 54 -13.78 -0.27 -1.03
N GLY A 55 -13.35 -1.46 -1.46
CA GLY A 55 -13.44 -1.92 -2.84
C GLY A 55 -12.20 -1.64 -3.69
N ASP A 56 -11.24 -0.85 -3.22
CA ASP A 56 -9.94 -0.70 -3.89
C ASP A 56 -9.12 -2.00 -3.78
N ILE A 57 -8.34 -2.29 -4.80
CA ILE A 57 -7.51 -3.50 -4.90
C ILE A 57 -6.03 -3.11 -4.83
N GLY A 58 -5.32 -3.69 -3.87
CA GLY A 58 -3.86 -3.65 -3.79
C GLY A 58 -3.25 -4.95 -4.33
N VAL A 59 -2.27 -4.84 -5.23
CA VAL A 59 -1.51 -5.98 -5.78
C VAL A 59 -0.05 -5.77 -5.46
N VAL A 60 0.59 -6.80 -4.89
CA VAL A 60 2.03 -6.84 -4.63
C VAL A 60 2.66 -7.90 -5.53
N LEU A 61 3.64 -7.49 -6.33
CA LEU A 61 4.40 -8.36 -7.23
C LEU A 61 5.87 -8.31 -6.89
N GLY A 62 6.54 -9.45 -6.78
CA GLY A 62 7.98 -9.51 -6.52
C GLY A 62 8.34 -10.56 -5.46
N THR A 63 9.57 -10.46 -4.97
CA THR A 63 10.12 -11.35 -3.93
C THR A 63 10.17 -10.69 -2.56
N GLY A 64 9.89 -9.38 -2.50
CA GLY A 64 9.85 -8.60 -1.27
C GLY A 64 8.54 -8.74 -0.50
N GLU A 65 8.64 -8.53 0.82
CA GLU A 65 7.51 -8.40 1.73
C GLU A 65 7.18 -6.92 1.94
N VAL A 66 5.91 -6.54 1.77
CA VAL A 66 5.47 -5.16 1.91
C VAL A 66 4.59 -5.02 3.15
N ALA A 67 4.99 -4.16 4.08
CA ALA A 67 4.19 -3.79 5.23
C ALA A 67 3.25 -2.63 4.86
N ILE A 68 1.95 -2.80 5.16
CA ILE A 68 0.94 -1.74 5.05
C ILE A 68 0.51 -1.30 6.44
N SER A 69 0.50 0.01 6.70
CA SER A 69 0.16 0.56 8.02
C SER A 69 -0.59 1.88 7.91
N PRO A 70 -1.42 2.26 8.90
CA PRO A 70 -2.06 3.57 8.91
C PRO A 70 -1.05 4.73 8.88
N PHE A 71 -1.41 5.83 8.22
CA PHE A 71 -0.72 7.10 8.41
C PHE A 71 -0.90 7.55 9.87
N LYS A 72 0.21 7.81 10.56
CA LYS A 72 0.22 8.61 11.78
C LYS A 72 0.29 10.09 11.45
#